data_AF-A0A7J7SI91-F1
#
_entry.id   AF-A0A7J7SI91-F1
#
_cell.length_a   1.000
_cell.length_b   1.000
_cell.length_c   1.000
_cell.angle_alpha   90.00
_cell.angle_beta   90.00
_cell.angle_gamma   90.00
#
_symmetry.space_group_name_H-M   'P 1'
#
loop_
_entity.id
_entity.type
_entity.pdbx_description
1 polymer ?
#
loop_
_entity_poly.entity_id
_entity_poly.type
_entity_poly.pdbx_seq_one_letter_code
_entity_poly.pdbx_strand_id
1 'polypeptide(L)'
;MADLESPLRPLGVLPSPGGMTGARCSEISTELIRSLTELQELEAVYERLCGEEKVVERELDALLEQQNTIENKMVSLHRMGPNLQLIEGDAKQLAGMITFTCNLAENVSSKVRQLDLAKNRLYQAIQRADDILDLKFCMDGVQTALRNEDYEQAAAHIHRYLCLDKSVIELSRQGKEGSMIDANLKLLQEAEQRLKAIVTEKFAVATNEEDLPQVERFFKIFPLLGLHEEGLSKFSEYLCKQVASKAEENLLLVLETDMSDRRAAVIFADTLTLLFEGIARIVETHQPIVETYYGLGRLYTLIKYLQVECDRQVEKIVDKFIKQRNYHQQNFISPFF
;
A
#
# COMPACT_ATOMS: atom_id res chain seq x y z
N MET A 1 -7.01 -19.77 -24.82
CA MET A 1 -5.74 -19.02 -24.84
C MET A 1 -4.74 -19.84 -24.03
N ALA A 2 -3.72 -20.48 -24.59
CA ALA A 2 -3.24 -20.52 -25.96
C ALA A 2 -2.67 -21.93 -26.19
N ASP A 3 -2.89 -22.44 -27.40
CA ASP A 3 -2.25 -23.60 -27.97
C ASP A 3 -0.72 -23.44 -28.00
N LEU A 4 0.02 -24.53 -27.79
CA LEU A 4 1.33 -24.66 -28.40
C LEU A 4 1.49 -26.08 -28.94
N GLU A 5 1.41 -26.13 -30.26
CA GLU A 5 1.63 -27.28 -31.13
C GLU A 5 3.02 -27.91 -30.93
N SER A 6 3.05 -29.22 -31.18
CA SER A 6 4.27 -30.00 -31.39
C SER A 6 4.89 -29.68 -32.76
N PRO A 7 6.12 -30.14 -33.06
CA PRO A 7 6.16 -31.36 -33.87
C PRO A 7 7.31 -32.32 -33.54
N LEU A 8 6.92 -33.60 -33.54
CA LEU A 8 7.75 -34.78 -33.71
C LEU A 8 8.67 -34.64 -34.93
N ARG A 9 9.97 -34.85 -34.74
CA ARG A 9 10.90 -35.16 -35.84
C ARG A 9 11.17 -36.67 -35.87
N PRO A 10 11.04 -37.32 -37.05
CA PRO A 10 11.20 -38.76 -37.20
C PRO A 10 12.67 -39.15 -37.10
N LEU A 11 12.95 -40.20 -36.32
CA LEU A 11 14.25 -40.86 -36.34
C LEU A 11 14.52 -41.35 -37.77
N GLY A 12 15.63 -40.88 -38.33
CA GLY A 12 16.13 -41.27 -39.62
C GLY A 12 16.21 -42.78 -39.75
N VAL A 13 15.50 -43.27 -40.77
CA VAL A 13 15.70 -44.57 -41.40
C VAL A 13 17.18 -44.73 -41.70
N LEU A 14 17.86 -45.58 -40.94
CA LEU A 14 19.20 -46.05 -41.31
C LEU A 14 19.05 -46.90 -42.59
N PRO A 15 19.87 -46.65 -43.61
CA PRO A 15 19.77 -47.31 -44.89
C PRO A 15 20.05 -48.80 -44.69
N SER A 16 19.16 -49.62 -45.24
CA SER A 16 19.44 -51.02 -45.50
C SER A 16 20.76 -51.08 -46.29
N PRO A 17 21.85 -51.67 -45.76
CA PRO A 17 22.86 -52.21 -46.66
C PRO A 17 22.14 -53.39 -47.31
N GLY A 18 21.59 -53.18 -48.50
CA GLY A 18 22.44 -53.11 -49.67
C GLY A 18 22.55 -54.56 -50.07
N GLY A 19 21.70 -54.95 -51.02
CA GLY A 19 21.60 -56.32 -51.48
C GLY A 19 22.99 -56.87 -51.70
N MET A 20 23.32 -57.93 -50.99
CA MET A 20 24.40 -58.82 -51.38
C MET A 20 23.92 -59.61 -52.60
N THR A 21 23.80 -58.86 -53.71
CA THR A 21 24.05 -59.38 -55.04
C THR A 21 25.45 -59.98 -55.01
N GLY A 22 25.53 -61.25 -55.37
CA GLY A 22 26.80 -61.84 -55.80
C GLY A 22 27.48 -62.73 -54.77
N ALA A 23 26.81 -63.78 -54.29
CA ALA A 23 27.51 -65.04 -54.11
C ALA A 23 27.36 -65.82 -55.43
N ARG A 24 28.16 -65.44 -56.43
CA ARG A 24 28.45 -66.30 -57.60
C ARG A 24 29.17 -67.53 -57.04
N CYS A 25 28.42 -68.58 -56.72
CA CYS A 25 28.99 -69.90 -56.44
C CYS A 25 29.66 -70.41 -57.73
N SER A 26 30.99 -70.32 -57.77
CA SER A 26 31.97 -70.97 -58.66
C SER A 26 31.53 -71.21 -60.11
N GLU A 27 32.00 -70.37 -61.03
CA GLU A 27 31.80 -70.56 -62.49
C GLU A 27 32.82 -71.55 -63.10
N ILE A 28 33.28 -72.55 -62.33
CA ILE A 28 34.14 -73.63 -62.83
C ILE A 28 33.58 -75.00 -62.42
N SER A 29 32.79 -75.60 -63.30
CA SER A 29 32.29 -76.96 -63.11
C SER A 29 33.44 -77.96 -63.15
N THR A 30 33.41 -78.99 -62.28
CA THR A 30 34.41 -80.07 -62.24
C THR A 30 34.54 -80.83 -63.58
N GLU A 31 33.50 -80.78 -64.41
CA GLU A 31 33.48 -81.28 -65.78
C GLU A 31 34.34 -80.46 -66.74
N LEU A 32 34.38 -79.12 -66.58
CA LEU A 32 35.23 -78.23 -67.36
C LEU A 32 36.70 -78.50 -67.07
N ILE A 33 37.06 -78.73 -65.80
CA ILE A 33 38.44 -79.06 -65.37
C ILE A 33 38.92 -80.38 -66.02
N ARG A 34 38.01 -81.33 -66.23
CA ARG A 34 38.33 -82.64 -66.82
C ARG A 34 38.47 -82.63 -68.35
N SER A 35 37.93 -81.64 -69.05
CA SER A 35 38.02 -81.54 -70.52
C SER A 35 39.19 -80.72 -71.03
N LEU A 36 39.93 -80.03 -70.15
CA LEU A 36 41.10 -79.23 -70.50
C LEU A 36 42.28 -80.14 -70.81
N THR A 37 42.80 -80.05 -72.03
CA THR A 37 43.97 -80.83 -72.51
C THR A 37 45.13 -79.94 -72.95
N GLU A 38 44.90 -78.63 -73.12
CA GLU A 38 45.93 -77.62 -73.38
C GLU A 38 46.41 -76.96 -72.09
N LEU A 39 47.74 -76.89 -71.93
CA LEU A 39 48.40 -76.38 -70.73
C LEU A 39 47.98 -74.94 -70.39
N GLN A 40 47.81 -74.09 -71.41
CA GLN A 40 47.45 -72.68 -71.26
C GLN A 40 46.05 -72.47 -70.69
N GLU A 41 45.08 -73.30 -71.08
CA GLU A 41 43.71 -73.22 -70.57
C GLU A 41 43.61 -73.77 -69.15
N LEU A 42 44.39 -74.81 -68.82
CA LEU A 42 44.51 -75.36 -67.47
C LEU A 42 45.13 -74.33 -66.51
N GLU A 43 46.20 -73.63 -66.93
CA GLU A 43 46.83 -72.55 -66.16
C GLU A 43 45.86 -71.39 -65.93
N ALA A 44 45.07 -70.98 -66.94
CA ALA A 44 44.09 -69.91 -66.80
C ALA A 44 42.96 -70.25 -65.82
N VAL A 45 42.47 -71.50 -65.85
CA VAL A 45 41.45 -72.00 -64.92
C VAL A 45 41.99 -72.16 -63.51
N TYR A 46 43.24 -72.63 -63.37
CA TYR A 46 43.94 -72.70 -62.08
C TYR A 46 44.11 -71.32 -61.45
N GLU A 47 44.60 -70.33 -62.21
CA GLU A 47 44.74 -68.95 -61.72
C GLU A 47 43.38 -68.33 -61.33
N ARG A 48 42.31 -68.66 -62.05
CA ARG A 48 40.95 -68.23 -61.70
C ARG A 48 40.47 -68.86 -60.38
N LEU A 49 40.69 -70.16 -60.16
CA LEU A 49 40.37 -70.82 -58.88
C LEU A 49 41.19 -70.25 -57.74
N CYS A 50 42.50 -70.03 -57.95
CA CYS A 50 43.34 -69.36 -56.95
C CYS A 50 42.87 -67.93 -56.66
N GLY A 51 42.29 -67.24 -57.66
CA GLY A 51 41.63 -65.95 -57.48
C GLY A 51 40.36 -66.03 -56.63
N GLU A 52 39.48 -66.99 -56.90
CA GLU A 52 38.25 -67.25 -56.13
C GLU A 52 38.56 -67.68 -54.69
N GLU A 53 39.53 -68.58 -54.50
CA GLU A 53 40.02 -69.01 -53.18
C GLU A 53 40.48 -67.80 -52.36
N LYS A 54 41.29 -66.92 -52.93
CA LYS A 54 41.73 -65.68 -52.28
C LYS A 54 40.59 -64.71 -51.97
N VAL A 55 39.49 -64.72 -52.72
CA VAL A 55 38.30 -63.88 -52.42
C VAL A 55 37.55 -64.46 -51.23
N VAL A 56 37.27 -65.77 -51.25
CA VAL A 56 36.57 -66.46 -50.15
C VAL A 56 37.39 -66.41 -48.86
N GLU A 57 38.70 -66.56 -48.94
CA GLU A 57 39.62 -66.42 -47.80
C GLU A 57 39.53 -65.01 -47.19
N ARG A 58 39.53 -63.96 -48.02
CA ARG A 58 39.34 -62.57 -47.55
C ARG A 58 37.97 -62.33 -46.91
N GLU A 59 36.90 -62.91 -47.46
CA GLU A 59 35.55 -62.80 -46.89
C GLU A 59 35.44 -63.55 -45.57
N LEU A 60 36.06 -64.73 -45.46
CA LEU A 60 36.13 -65.51 -44.23
C LEU A 60 36.91 -64.77 -43.15
N ASP A 61 38.07 -64.19 -43.49
CA ASP A 61 38.86 -63.37 -42.57
C ASP A 61 38.06 -62.16 -42.06
N ALA A 62 37.34 -61.47 -42.96
CA ALA A 62 36.49 -60.35 -42.57
C ALA A 62 35.35 -60.77 -41.62
N LEU A 63 34.73 -61.93 -41.86
CA LEU A 63 33.69 -62.48 -40.98
C LEU A 63 34.24 -62.91 -39.62
N LEU A 64 35.45 -63.49 -39.58
CA LEU A 64 36.13 -63.87 -38.35
C LEU A 64 36.53 -62.64 -37.52
N GLU A 65 37.03 -61.57 -38.16
CA GLU A 65 37.30 -60.29 -37.51
C GLU A 65 36.00 -59.65 -36.95
N GLN A 66 34.90 -59.73 -37.70
CA GLN A 66 33.60 -59.24 -37.24
C GLN A 66 33.09 -60.04 -36.03
N GLN A 67 33.23 -61.37 -36.05
CA GLN A 67 32.86 -62.23 -34.93
C GLN A 67 33.64 -61.85 -33.66
N ASN A 68 34.96 -61.68 -33.77
CA ASN A 68 35.81 -61.27 -32.65
C ASN A 68 35.40 -59.87 -32.12
N THR A 69 35.09 -58.93 -33.02
CA THR A 69 34.60 -57.60 -32.64
C THR A 69 33.26 -57.66 -31.89
N ILE A 70 32.34 -58.52 -32.32
CA ILE A 70 31.04 -58.71 -31.66
C ILE A 70 31.21 -59.35 -30.28
N GLU A 71 32.06 -60.38 -30.18
CA GLU A 71 32.35 -61.06 -28.92
C GLU A 71 32.94 -60.08 -27.89
N ASN A 72 33.90 -59.25 -28.29
CA ASN A 72 34.47 -58.21 -27.44
C ASN A 72 33.43 -57.19 -26.96
N LYS A 73 32.50 -56.77 -27.85
CA LYS A 73 31.38 -55.89 -27.48
C LYS A 73 30.41 -56.57 -26.52
N MET A 74 30.11 -57.85 -26.72
CA MET A 74 29.24 -58.63 -25.85
C MET A 74 29.84 -58.79 -24.45
N VAL A 75 31.14 -59.07 -24.34
CA VAL A 75 31.86 -59.13 -23.06
C VAL A 75 31.86 -57.78 -22.36
N SER A 76 32.10 -56.69 -23.10
CA SER A 76 32.01 -55.33 -22.54
C SER A 76 30.63 -55.01 -22.00
N LEU A 77 29.57 -55.39 -22.73
CA LEU A 77 28.18 -55.15 -22.33
C LEU A 77 27.80 -56.00 -21.11
N HIS A 78 28.24 -57.27 -21.07
CA HIS A 78 28.06 -58.13 -19.90
C HIS A 78 28.78 -57.54 -18.67
N ARG A 79 29.97 -56.96 -18.83
CA ARG A 79 30.70 -56.31 -17.74
C ARG A 79 30.00 -55.04 -17.23
N MET A 80 29.23 -54.35 -18.08
CA MET A 80 28.46 -53.16 -17.71
C MET A 80 27.15 -53.49 -16.98
N GLY A 81 26.61 -54.69 -17.15
CA GLY A 81 25.35 -55.13 -16.52
C GLY A 81 25.28 -54.86 -15.01
N PRO A 82 26.27 -55.29 -14.20
CA PRO A 82 26.28 -55.04 -12.76
C PRO A 82 26.29 -53.54 -12.40
N ASN A 83 27.01 -52.71 -13.16
CA ASN A 83 27.04 -51.27 -12.91
C ASN A 83 25.70 -50.60 -13.21
N LEU A 84 25.00 -51.04 -14.27
CA LEU A 84 23.65 -50.56 -14.58
C LEU A 84 22.64 -50.98 -13.53
N GLN A 85 22.75 -52.20 -12.99
CA GLN A 85 21.90 -52.67 -11.89
C GLN A 85 22.15 -51.88 -10.59
N LEU A 86 23.41 -51.54 -10.30
CA LEU A 86 23.75 -50.68 -9.17
C LEU A 86 23.13 -49.29 -9.33
N ILE A 87 23.31 -48.66 -10.51
CA ILE A 87 22.72 -47.35 -10.81
C ILE A 87 21.19 -47.40 -10.74
N GLU A 88 20.57 -48.47 -11.23
CA GLU A 88 19.12 -48.66 -11.12
C GLU A 88 18.68 -48.77 -9.66
N GLY A 89 19.44 -49.50 -8.83
CA GLY A 89 19.22 -49.59 -7.38
C GLY A 89 19.31 -48.23 -6.69
N ASP A 90 20.39 -47.49 -6.95
CA ASP A 90 20.63 -46.16 -6.39
C ASP A 90 19.55 -45.17 -6.85
N ALA A 91 19.14 -45.22 -8.11
CA ALA A 91 18.06 -44.39 -8.65
C ALA A 91 16.71 -44.69 -7.98
N LYS A 92 16.39 -45.98 -7.74
CA LYS A 92 15.19 -46.38 -7.01
C LYS A 92 15.22 -45.91 -5.56
N GLN A 93 16.36 -46.04 -4.89
CA GLN A 93 16.53 -45.54 -3.52
C GLN A 93 16.37 -44.02 -3.46
N LEU A 94 17.00 -43.29 -4.38
CA LEU A 94 16.88 -41.85 -4.47
C LEU A 94 15.43 -41.41 -4.76
N ALA A 95 14.74 -42.06 -5.68
CA ALA A 95 13.33 -41.79 -5.95
C ALA A 95 12.46 -42.02 -4.71
N GLY A 96 12.74 -43.09 -3.95
CA GLY A 96 12.09 -43.35 -2.66
C GLY A 96 12.36 -42.25 -1.63
N MET A 97 13.61 -41.81 -1.48
CA MET A 97 13.98 -40.71 -0.58
C MET A 97 13.30 -39.40 -0.98
N ILE A 98 13.32 -39.03 -2.26
CA ILE A 98 12.65 -37.83 -2.76
C ILE A 98 11.15 -37.89 -2.47
N THR A 99 10.50 -39.02 -2.75
CA THR A 99 9.07 -39.20 -2.47
C THR A 99 8.76 -39.06 -0.98
N PHE A 100 9.59 -39.67 -0.12
CA PHE A 100 9.46 -39.52 1.33
C PHE A 100 9.64 -38.07 1.79
N THR A 101 10.66 -37.37 1.28
CA THR A 101 10.91 -35.96 1.60
C THR A 101 9.79 -35.05 1.12
N CYS A 102 9.26 -35.27 -0.09
CA CYS A 102 8.10 -34.54 -0.61
C CYS A 102 6.87 -34.73 0.28
N ASN A 103 6.58 -35.98 0.66
CA ASN A 103 5.46 -36.28 1.55
C ASN A 103 5.65 -35.63 2.92
N LEU A 104 6.87 -35.63 3.47
CA LEU A 104 7.15 -34.97 4.75
C LEU A 104 6.96 -33.45 4.63
N ALA A 105 7.48 -32.83 3.57
CA ALA A 105 7.32 -31.40 3.31
C ALA A 105 5.84 -31.01 3.18
N GLU A 106 5.05 -31.75 2.40
CA GLU A 106 3.61 -31.50 2.23
C GLU A 106 2.85 -31.61 3.56
N ASN A 107 3.20 -32.62 4.38
CA ASN A 107 2.62 -32.78 5.72
C ASN A 107 3.00 -31.65 6.68
N VAL A 108 4.23 -31.14 6.61
CA VAL A 108 4.67 -30.01 7.43
C VAL A 108 4.00 -28.72 6.96
N SER A 109 4.02 -28.43 5.66
CA SER A 109 3.43 -27.24 5.06
C SER A 109 1.91 -27.15 5.30
N SER A 110 1.19 -28.27 5.16
CA SER A 110 -0.25 -28.30 5.46
C SER A 110 -0.56 -28.02 6.92
N LYS A 111 0.23 -28.58 7.86
CA LYS A 111 0.10 -28.28 9.29
C LYS A 111 0.43 -26.83 9.63
N VAL A 112 1.48 -26.27 9.04
CA VAL A 112 1.84 -24.85 9.22
C VAL A 112 0.72 -23.95 8.69
N ARG A 113 0.16 -24.24 7.51
CA ARG A 113 -0.96 -23.47 6.95
C ARG A 113 -2.21 -23.53 7.83
N GLN A 114 -2.51 -24.69 8.41
CA GLN A 114 -3.61 -24.82 9.37
C GLN A 114 -3.36 -24.02 10.65
N LEU A 115 -2.13 -24.04 11.16
CA LEU A 115 -1.72 -23.25 12.32
C LEU A 115 -1.82 -21.75 12.03
N ASP A 116 -1.35 -21.29 10.88
CA ASP A 116 -1.44 -19.88 10.48
C ASP A 116 -2.89 -19.42 10.34
N LEU A 117 -3.77 -20.26 9.78
CA LEU A 117 -5.21 -19.98 9.73
C LEU A 117 -5.80 -19.86 11.12
N ALA A 118 -5.46 -20.77 12.04
CA ALA A 118 -5.92 -20.72 13.42
C ALA A 118 -5.40 -19.48 14.16
N LYS A 119 -4.11 -19.15 13.97
CA LYS A 119 -3.46 -17.96 14.53
C LYS A 119 -4.12 -16.67 14.04
N ASN A 120 -4.36 -16.53 12.74
CA ASN A 120 -5.04 -15.36 12.17
C ASN A 120 -6.47 -15.22 12.69
N ARG A 121 -7.22 -16.32 12.78
CA ARG A 121 -8.57 -16.31 13.37
C ARG A 121 -8.55 -15.92 14.85
N LEU A 122 -7.55 -16.38 15.61
CA LEU A 122 -7.37 -16.02 17.01
C LEU A 122 -7.10 -14.51 17.16
N TYR A 123 -6.17 -13.94 16.37
CA TYR A 123 -5.92 -12.50 16.40
C TYR A 123 -7.15 -11.68 16.02
N GLN A 124 -7.92 -12.11 15.03
CA GLN A 124 -9.19 -11.46 14.68
C GLN A 124 -10.20 -11.53 15.84
N ALA A 125 -10.25 -12.65 16.57
CA ALA A 125 -11.13 -12.78 17.72
C ALA A 125 -10.69 -11.91 18.91
N ILE A 126 -9.38 -11.83 19.17
CA ILE A 126 -8.81 -10.94 20.20
C ILE A 126 -9.10 -9.49 19.87
N GLN A 127 -8.79 -9.05 18.65
CA GLN A 127 -9.06 -7.68 18.20
C GLN A 127 -10.54 -7.33 18.38
N ARG A 128 -11.45 -8.20 17.93
CA ARG A 128 -12.90 -8.01 18.13
C ARG A 128 -13.29 -7.89 19.60
N ALA A 129 -12.68 -8.68 20.49
CA ALA A 129 -12.96 -8.60 21.92
C ALA A 129 -12.48 -7.26 22.50
N ASP A 130 -11.27 -6.83 22.14
CA ASP A 130 -10.72 -5.53 22.55
C ASP A 130 -11.58 -4.37 22.04
N ASP A 131 -12.05 -4.44 20.79
CA ASP A 131 -12.91 -3.41 20.20
C ASP A 131 -14.30 -3.32 20.88
N ILE A 132 -14.89 -4.47 21.24
CA ILE A 132 -16.15 -4.53 21.99
C ILE A 132 -15.97 -3.97 23.41
N LEU A 133 -14.84 -4.28 24.06
CA LEU A 133 -14.51 -3.72 25.37
C LEU A 133 -14.32 -2.22 25.27
N ASP A 134 -13.57 -1.74 24.29
CA ASP A 134 -13.36 -0.31 24.03
C ASP A 134 -14.68 0.42 23.79
N LEU A 135 -15.61 -0.17 23.02
CA LEU A 135 -16.93 0.40 22.80
C LEU A 135 -17.73 0.51 24.10
N LYS A 136 -17.72 -0.54 24.95
CA LYS A 136 -18.37 -0.54 26.27
C LYS A 136 -17.75 0.52 27.17
N PHE A 137 -16.42 0.61 27.23
CA PHE A 137 -15.71 1.64 28.00
C PHE A 137 -16.01 3.05 27.52
N CYS A 138 -16.08 3.28 26.20
CA CYS A 138 -16.44 4.58 25.66
C CYS A 138 -17.86 4.96 26.08
N MET A 139 -18.82 4.05 25.98
CA MET A 139 -20.20 4.32 26.41
C MET A 139 -20.29 4.61 27.92
N ASP A 140 -19.72 3.78 28.77
CA ASP A 140 -19.75 3.97 30.23
C ASP A 140 -19.02 5.25 30.65
N GLY A 141 -17.90 5.54 29.99
CA GLY A 141 -17.12 6.77 30.15
C GLY A 141 -17.92 8.00 29.76
N VAL A 142 -18.56 8.01 28.60
CA VAL A 142 -19.42 9.13 28.15
C VAL A 142 -20.58 9.35 29.10
N GLN A 143 -21.29 8.30 29.52
CA GLN A 143 -22.41 8.44 30.46
C GLN A 143 -21.96 9.02 31.81
N THR A 144 -20.80 8.57 32.31
CA THR A 144 -20.28 9.04 33.60
C THR A 144 -19.75 10.47 33.50
N ALA A 145 -19.01 10.80 32.46
CA ALA A 145 -18.49 12.14 32.21
C ALA A 145 -19.63 13.16 32.02
N LEU A 146 -20.67 12.80 31.25
CA LEU A 146 -21.86 13.66 31.10
C LEU A 146 -22.62 13.88 32.41
N ARG A 147 -22.70 12.88 33.30
CA ARG A 147 -23.31 13.04 34.63
C ARG A 147 -22.52 13.98 35.54
N ASN A 148 -21.20 13.98 35.40
CA ASN A 148 -20.30 14.82 36.20
C ASN A 148 -20.06 16.20 35.57
N GLU A 149 -20.70 16.51 34.45
CA GLU A 149 -20.47 17.73 33.65
C GLU A 149 -19.00 17.91 33.20
N ASP A 150 -18.25 16.81 33.10
CA ASP A 150 -16.90 16.77 32.52
C ASP A 150 -17.00 16.58 31.01
N TYR A 151 -17.16 17.68 30.29
CA TYR A 151 -17.38 17.67 28.85
C TYR A 151 -16.11 17.29 28.06
N GLU A 152 -14.93 17.58 28.59
CA GLU A 152 -13.65 17.21 27.98
C GLU A 152 -13.46 15.69 27.95
N GLN A 153 -13.69 15.01 29.08
CA GLN A 153 -13.61 13.55 29.12
C GLN A 153 -14.69 12.91 28.25
N ALA A 154 -15.91 13.44 28.28
CA ALA A 154 -16.98 12.95 27.42
C ALA A 154 -16.58 13.07 25.92
N ALA A 155 -16.00 14.19 25.53
CA ALA A 155 -15.53 14.40 24.16
C ALA A 155 -14.36 13.49 23.79
N ALA A 156 -13.44 13.22 24.73
CA ALA A 156 -12.33 12.29 24.50
C ALA A 156 -12.83 10.85 24.24
N HIS A 157 -13.81 10.38 25.02
CA HIS A 157 -14.42 9.07 24.79
C HIS A 157 -15.22 9.01 23.47
N ILE A 158 -15.95 10.07 23.12
CA ILE A 158 -16.63 10.17 21.82
C ILE A 158 -15.63 10.19 20.67
N HIS A 159 -14.53 10.93 20.80
CA HIS A 159 -13.48 10.97 19.79
C HIS A 159 -12.87 9.59 19.55
N ARG A 160 -12.55 8.85 20.62
CA ARG A 160 -12.08 7.46 20.53
C ARG A 160 -13.07 6.57 19.79
N TYR A 161 -14.37 6.72 20.08
CA TYR A 161 -15.43 6.01 19.37
C TYR A 161 -15.48 6.38 17.87
N LEU A 162 -15.39 7.66 17.53
CA LEU A 162 -15.42 8.12 16.13
C LEU A 162 -14.20 7.66 15.32
N CYS A 163 -13.08 7.42 15.99
CA CYS A 163 -11.86 6.87 15.38
C CYS A 163 -11.86 5.34 15.28
N LEU A 164 -12.82 4.64 15.87
CA LEU A 164 -12.93 3.19 15.78
C LEU A 164 -13.27 2.77 14.33
N ASP A 165 -12.66 1.70 13.84
CA ASP A 165 -12.89 1.23 12.47
C ASP A 165 -14.35 0.78 12.28
N LYS A 166 -15.02 1.34 11.27
CA LYS A 166 -16.42 1.00 10.95
C LYS A 166 -16.59 -0.47 10.60
N SER A 167 -15.60 -1.09 9.98
CA SER A 167 -15.63 -2.50 9.62
C SER A 167 -15.69 -3.41 10.86
N VAL A 168 -15.02 -2.99 11.94
CA VAL A 168 -15.02 -3.66 13.25
C VAL A 168 -16.40 -3.57 13.92
N ILE A 169 -17.04 -2.40 13.85
CA ILE A 169 -18.40 -2.21 14.37
C ILE A 169 -19.38 -3.14 13.64
N GLU A 170 -19.30 -3.20 12.31
CA GLU A 170 -20.16 -4.08 11.50
C GLU A 170 -19.92 -5.57 11.75
N LEU A 171 -18.66 -5.98 11.93
CA LEU A 171 -18.31 -7.37 12.24
C LEU A 171 -18.79 -7.81 13.62
N SER A 172 -18.73 -6.89 14.60
CA SER A 172 -19.21 -7.15 15.96
C SER A 172 -20.73 -7.32 16.02
N ARG A 173 -21.46 -6.68 15.09
CA ARG A 173 -22.92 -6.82 14.94
C ARG A 173 -23.38 -8.21 14.49
N GLN A 174 -22.52 -8.98 13.82
CA GLN A 174 -22.87 -10.32 13.32
C GLN A 174 -22.87 -11.41 14.42
N GLY A 175 -22.44 -11.08 15.64
CA GLY A 175 -22.44 -11.99 16.79
C GLY A 175 -23.78 -12.05 17.54
N LYS A 176 -23.87 -12.96 18.52
CA LYS A 176 -25.04 -13.09 19.42
C LYS A 176 -25.34 -11.80 20.23
N GLU A 177 -24.33 -10.95 20.44
CA GLU A 177 -24.45 -9.67 21.16
C GLU A 177 -24.82 -8.48 20.25
N GLY A 178 -25.12 -8.69 18.97
CA GLY A 178 -25.35 -7.61 18.00
C GLY A 178 -26.43 -6.61 18.43
N SER A 179 -27.52 -7.08 19.06
CA SER A 179 -28.60 -6.21 19.56
C SER A 179 -28.15 -5.26 20.68
N MET A 180 -27.29 -5.73 21.59
CA MET A 180 -26.75 -4.89 22.67
C MET A 180 -25.76 -3.85 22.11
N ILE A 181 -24.93 -4.25 21.15
CA ILE A 181 -23.98 -3.35 20.48
C ILE A 181 -24.73 -2.25 19.73
N ASP A 182 -25.79 -2.60 19.00
CA ASP A 182 -26.63 -1.63 18.29
C ASP A 182 -27.31 -0.65 19.25
N ALA A 183 -27.76 -1.10 20.42
CA ALA A 183 -28.31 -0.23 21.46
C ALA A 183 -27.24 0.74 22.01
N ASN A 184 -26.04 0.23 22.28
CA ASN A 184 -24.92 1.05 22.77
C ASN A 184 -24.47 2.10 21.76
N LEU A 185 -24.44 1.75 20.47
CA LEU A 185 -24.11 2.69 19.39
C LEU A 185 -25.15 3.81 19.28
N LYS A 186 -26.44 3.48 19.38
CA LYS A 186 -27.50 4.51 19.39
C LYS A 186 -27.35 5.46 20.57
N LEU A 187 -27.11 4.92 21.77
CA LEU A 187 -26.87 5.74 22.96
C LEU A 187 -25.64 6.63 22.83
N LEU A 188 -24.55 6.12 22.22
CA LEU A 188 -23.35 6.92 21.93
C LEU A 188 -23.63 8.04 20.93
N GLN A 189 -24.40 7.76 19.87
CA GLN A 189 -24.80 8.78 18.89
C GLN A 189 -25.69 9.86 19.51
N GLU A 190 -26.64 9.46 20.35
CA GLU A 190 -27.48 10.39 21.10
C GLU A 190 -26.65 11.25 22.07
N ALA A 191 -25.69 10.63 22.77
CA ALA A 191 -24.78 11.33 23.66
C ALA A 191 -23.85 12.29 22.91
N GLU A 192 -23.35 11.90 21.73
CA GLU A 192 -22.58 12.77 20.83
C GLU A 192 -23.38 14.00 20.43
N GLN A 193 -24.62 13.82 19.93
CA GLN A 193 -25.49 14.94 19.54
C GLN A 193 -25.78 15.86 20.72
N ARG A 194 -26.08 15.28 21.89
CA ARG A 194 -26.31 16.03 23.12
C ARG A 194 -25.09 16.83 23.54
N LEU A 195 -23.90 16.22 23.49
CA LEU A 195 -22.66 16.91 23.86
C LEU A 195 -22.33 18.04 22.88
N LYS A 196 -22.53 17.84 21.57
CA LYS A 196 -22.37 18.89 20.56
C LYS A 196 -23.25 20.11 20.85
N ALA A 197 -24.51 19.89 21.23
CA ALA A 197 -25.43 20.97 21.60
C ALA A 197 -24.95 21.70 22.86
N ILE A 198 -24.59 20.96 23.91
CA ILE A 198 -24.11 21.55 25.18
C ILE A 198 -22.83 22.36 24.98
N VAL A 199 -21.84 21.82 24.28
CA VAL A 199 -20.56 22.51 24.02
C VAL A 199 -20.79 23.78 23.22
N THR A 200 -21.67 23.73 22.21
CA THR A 200 -22.04 24.90 21.43
C THR A 200 -22.71 25.99 22.27
N GLU A 201 -23.67 25.61 23.12
CA GLU A 201 -24.37 26.54 24.00
C GLU A 201 -23.42 27.15 25.03
N LYS A 202 -22.63 26.33 25.74
CA LYS A 202 -21.67 26.77 26.75
C LYS A 202 -20.57 27.66 26.16
N PHE A 203 -20.10 27.34 24.94
CA PHE A 203 -19.16 28.20 24.22
C PHE A 203 -19.78 29.57 23.92
N ALA A 204 -21.03 29.61 23.47
CA ALA A 204 -21.72 30.88 23.19
C ALA A 204 -21.92 31.72 24.46
N VAL A 205 -22.27 31.08 25.59
CA VAL A 205 -22.36 31.76 26.90
C VAL A 205 -21.01 32.33 27.30
N ALA A 206 -19.93 31.54 27.29
CA ALA A 206 -18.59 31.99 27.62
C ALA A 206 -18.10 33.15 26.73
N THR A 207 -18.46 33.11 25.44
CA THR A 207 -18.18 34.18 24.47
C THR A 207 -18.89 35.48 24.84
N ASN A 208 -20.15 35.40 25.28
CA ASN A 208 -20.96 36.57 25.66
C ASN A 208 -20.55 37.16 27.02
N GLU A 209 -20.06 36.32 27.94
CA GLU A 209 -19.53 36.74 29.25
C GLU A 209 -18.06 37.19 29.19
N GLU A 210 -17.43 37.10 28.00
CA GLU A 210 -16.02 37.40 27.76
C GLU A 210 -15.03 36.59 28.63
N ASP A 211 -15.43 35.39 29.08
CA ASP A 211 -14.60 34.47 29.85
C ASP A 211 -13.63 33.69 28.93
N LEU A 212 -12.46 34.28 28.67
CA LEU A 212 -11.43 33.70 27.81
C LEU A 212 -11.03 32.27 28.23
N PRO A 213 -10.76 31.95 29.52
CA PRO A 213 -10.50 30.58 29.95
C PRO A 213 -11.57 29.57 29.53
N GLN A 214 -12.86 29.89 29.70
CA GLN A 214 -13.94 28.99 29.28
C GLN A 214 -14.07 28.91 27.76
N VAL A 215 -13.90 30.02 27.05
CA VAL A 215 -13.88 30.03 25.58
C VAL A 215 -12.80 29.08 25.06
N GLU A 216 -11.56 29.18 25.55
CA GLU A 216 -10.46 28.30 25.14
C GLU A 216 -10.72 26.84 25.54
N ARG A 217 -11.32 26.60 26.71
CA ARG A 217 -11.67 25.26 27.18
C ARG A 217 -12.65 24.58 26.22
N PHE A 218 -13.77 25.23 25.89
CA PHE A 218 -14.75 24.69 24.97
C PHE A 218 -14.24 24.66 23.52
N PHE A 219 -13.40 25.61 23.12
CA PHE A 219 -12.75 25.64 21.81
C PHE A 219 -11.96 24.35 21.54
N LYS A 220 -11.27 23.79 22.55
CA LYS A 220 -10.50 22.53 22.44
C LYS A 220 -11.39 21.30 22.23
N ILE A 221 -12.69 21.38 22.57
CA ILE A 221 -13.62 20.24 22.51
C ILE A 221 -14.20 20.05 21.09
N PHE A 222 -14.48 21.13 20.36
CA PHE A 222 -15.03 21.07 18.99
C PHE A 222 -14.32 20.06 18.05
N PRO A 223 -12.98 20.02 17.93
CA PRO A 223 -12.31 19.10 17.02
C PRO A 223 -12.50 17.63 17.42
N LEU A 224 -12.57 17.33 18.73
CA LEU A 224 -12.84 15.99 19.25
C LEU A 224 -14.21 15.46 18.80
N LEU A 225 -15.18 16.36 18.62
CA LEU A 225 -16.54 16.06 18.15
C LEU A 225 -16.68 16.13 16.62
N GLY A 226 -15.58 16.32 15.89
CA GLY A 226 -15.57 16.49 14.44
C GLY A 226 -16.05 17.85 13.95
N LEU A 227 -16.26 18.83 14.84
CA LEU A 227 -16.79 20.17 14.52
C LEU A 227 -15.67 21.21 14.28
N HIS A 228 -14.64 20.82 13.53
CA HIS A 228 -13.45 21.65 13.34
C HIS A 228 -13.74 23.02 12.72
N GLU A 229 -14.47 23.06 11.60
CA GLU A 229 -14.77 24.33 10.91
C GLU A 229 -15.68 25.24 11.75
N GLU A 230 -16.67 24.65 12.43
CA GLU A 230 -17.60 25.40 13.26
C GLU A 230 -16.90 26.04 14.47
N GLY A 231 -16.06 25.26 15.16
CA GLY A 231 -15.26 25.77 16.28
C GLY A 231 -14.32 26.90 15.85
N LEU A 232 -13.63 26.74 14.72
CA LEU A 232 -12.77 27.78 14.14
C LEU A 232 -13.56 29.02 13.76
N SER A 233 -14.71 28.91 13.10
CA SER A 233 -15.54 30.07 12.73
C SER A 233 -15.97 30.85 13.96
N LYS A 234 -16.54 30.16 14.96
CA LYS A 234 -17.04 30.81 16.18
C LYS A 234 -15.93 31.47 17.00
N PHE A 235 -14.79 30.81 17.13
CA PHE A 235 -13.64 31.39 17.83
C PHE A 235 -13.05 32.57 17.06
N SER A 236 -12.98 32.49 15.73
CA SER A 236 -12.55 33.61 14.89
C SER A 236 -13.47 34.81 15.03
N GLU A 237 -14.79 34.60 15.03
CA GLU A 237 -15.80 35.66 15.25
C GLU A 237 -15.64 36.32 16.62
N TYR A 238 -15.38 35.54 17.67
CA TYR A 238 -15.10 36.06 19.02
C TYR A 238 -13.85 36.97 19.02
N LEU A 239 -12.74 36.51 18.44
CA LEU A 239 -11.53 37.32 18.36
C LEU A 239 -11.72 38.58 17.50
N CYS A 240 -12.48 38.49 16.40
CA CYS A 240 -12.84 39.65 15.59
C CYS A 240 -13.62 40.69 16.39
N LYS A 241 -14.55 40.26 17.27
CA LYS A 241 -15.25 41.19 18.18
C LYS A 241 -14.30 41.87 19.16
N GLN A 242 -13.32 41.14 19.70
CA GLN A 242 -12.30 41.75 20.57
C GLN A 242 -11.41 42.75 19.82
N VAL A 243 -11.01 42.43 18.59
CA VAL A 243 -10.28 43.38 17.72
C VAL A 243 -11.12 44.63 17.47
N ALA A 244 -12.40 44.46 17.12
CA ALA A 244 -13.30 45.56 16.85
C ALA A 244 -13.48 46.48 18.06
N SER A 245 -13.72 45.91 19.25
CA SER A 245 -13.88 46.66 20.50
C SER A 245 -12.61 47.45 20.85
N LYS A 246 -11.43 46.81 20.83
CA LYS A 246 -10.16 47.50 21.10
C LYS A 246 -9.83 48.58 20.06
N ALA A 247 -10.14 48.33 18.78
CA ALA A 247 -9.94 49.30 17.71
C ALA A 247 -10.84 50.53 17.91
N GLU A 248 -12.09 50.32 18.31
CA GLU A 248 -13.06 51.38 18.59
C GLU A 248 -12.65 52.21 19.82
N GLU A 249 -12.23 51.57 20.91
CA GLU A 249 -11.70 52.26 22.10
C GLU A 249 -10.51 53.15 21.76
N ASN A 250 -9.51 52.60 21.05
CA ASN A 250 -8.34 53.37 20.62
C ASN A 250 -8.73 54.54 19.71
N LEU A 251 -9.70 54.35 18.81
CA LEU A 251 -10.18 55.40 17.92
C LEU A 251 -10.93 56.51 18.67
N LEU A 252 -11.71 56.17 19.70
CA LEU A 252 -12.39 57.15 20.54
C LEU A 252 -11.40 58.05 21.29
N LEU A 253 -10.35 57.46 21.87
CA LEU A 253 -9.28 58.20 22.55
C LEU A 253 -8.60 59.22 21.62
N VAL A 254 -8.42 58.87 20.35
CA VAL A 254 -7.87 59.76 19.33
C VAL A 254 -8.81 60.92 19.02
N LEU A 255 -10.12 60.67 18.94
CA LEU A 255 -11.12 61.70 18.64
C LEU A 255 -11.29 62.71 19.78
N GLU A 256 -11.01 62.31 21.02
CA GLU A 256 -11.00 63.20 22.19
C GLU A 256 -9.73 64.07 22.29
N THR A 257 -8.69 63.77 21.51
CA THR A 257 -7.43 64.51 21.56
C THR A 257 -7.52 65.82 20.77
N ASP A 258 -7.06 66.93 21.38
CA ASP A 258 -7.09 68.26 20.77
C ASP A 258 -6.24 68.33 19.49
N MET A 259 -6.87 68.73 18.38
CA MET A 259 -6.24 68.81 17.05
C MET A 259 -5.22 69.95 16.90
N SER A 260 -5.03 70.75 17.95
CA SER A 260 -3.95 71.74 18.04
C SER A 260 -2.61 71.14 18.46
N ASP A 261 -2.60 69.88 18.91
CA ASP A 261 -1.38 69.17 19.29
C ASP A 261 -0.52 68.86 18.05
N ARG A 262 0.78 69.06 18.18
CA ARG A 262 1.79 68.77 17.15
C ARG A 262 1.77 67.29 16.72
N ARG A 263 1.23 66.41 17.57
CA ARG A 263 1.06 64.98 17.28
C ARG A 263 -0.15 64.67 16.38
N ALA A 264 -1.09 65.59 16.17
CA ALA A 264 -2.28 65.38 15.34
C ALA A 264 -1.97 64.91 13.90
N ALA A 265 -0.73 65.09 13.42
CA ALA A 265 -0.22 64.55 12.16
C ALA A 265 -0.06 63.03 12.10
N VAL A 266 0.20 62.37 13.23
CA VAL A 266 0.63 60.96 13.28
C VAL A 266 -0.34 60.07 14.07
N ILE A 267 -1.21 60.64 14.91
CA ILE A 267 -2.10 59.88 15.80
C ILE A 267 -2.92 58.79 15.08
N PHE A 268 -3.42 59.04 13.87
CA PHE A 268 -4.15 58.02 13.11
C PHE A 268 -3.25 56.88 12.60
N ALA A 269 -2.00 57.19 12.23
CA ALA A 269 -1.00 56.18 11.87
C ALA A 269 -0.58 55.35 13.09
N ASP A 270 -0.45 55.98 14.26
CA ASP A 270 -0.20 55.28 15.52
C ASP A 270 -1.38 54.34 15.87
N THR A 271 -2.61 54.77 15.63
CA THR A 271 -3.82 53.95 15.83
C THR A 271 -3.83 52.72 14.92
N LEU A 272 -3.48 52.89 13.64
CA LEU A 272 -3.32 51.76 12.71
C LEU A 272 -2.21 50.80 13.18
N THR A 273 -1.11 51.35 13.69
CA THR A 273 -0.01 50.54 14.24
C THR A 273 -0.49 49.70 15.43
N LEU A 274 -1.24 50.31 16.36
CA LEU A 274 -1.84 49.60 17.50
C LEU A 274 -2.80 48.49 17.05
N LEU A 275 -3.58 48.72 15.99
CA LEU A 275 -4.46 47.70 15.40
C LEU A 275 -3.67 46.50 14.86
N PHE A 276 -2.64 46.75 14.04
CA PHE A 276 -1.82 45.68 13.46
C PHE A 276 -1.05 44.91 14.52
N GLU A 277 -0.47 45.59 15.50
CA GLU A 277 0.18 44.94 16.64
C GLU A 277 -0.81 44.11 17.47
N GLY A 278 -2.03 44.62 17.68
CA GLY A 278 -3.09 43.90 18.38
C GLY A 278 -3.45 42.58 17.68
N ILE A 279 -3.61 42.61 16.35
CA ILE A 279 -3.91 41.41 15.56
C ILE A 279 -2.72 40.44 15.58
N ALA A 280 -1.49 40.93 15.41
CA ALA A 280 -0.30 40.08 15.48
C ALA A 280 -0.21 39.35 16.84
N ARG A 281 -0.44 40.06 17.94
CA ARG A 281 -0.47 39.47 19.29
C ARG A 281 -1.57 38.41 19.45
N ILE A 282 -2.76 38.62 18.87
CA ILE A 282 -3.85 37.63 18.89
C ILE A 282 -3.41 36.36 18.15
N VAL A 283 -2.82 36.49 16.96
CA VAL A 283 -2.31 35.35 16.19
C VAL A 283 -1.23 34.60 16.96
N GLU A 284 -0.23 35.31 17.51
CA GLU A 284 0.85 34.71 18.31
C GLU A 284 0.32 33.98 19.55
N THR A 285 -0.65 34.56 20.25
CA THR A 285 -1.21 34.00 21.48
C THR A 285 -2.01 32.74 21.22
N HIS A 286 -2.81 32.71 20.14
CA HIS A 286 -3.72 31.59 19.87
C HIS A 286 -3.20 30.58 18.84
N GLN A 287 -2.03 30.81 18.23
CA GLN A 287 -1.40 29.82 17.35
C GLN A 287 -1.19 28.46 18.05
N PRO A 288 -0.63 28.37 19.28
CA PRO A 288 -0.36 27.09 19.92
C PRO A 288 -1.61 26.23 20.13
N ILE A 289 -2.72 26.85 20.55
CA ILE A 289 -3.99 26.14 20.79
C ILE A 289 -4.63 25.66 19.48
N VAL A 290 -4.55 26.46 18.40
CA VAL A 290 -5.08 26.04 17.09
C VAL A 290 -4.26 24.90 16.52
N GLU A 291 -2.93 25.02 16.47
CA GLU A 291 -2.07 24.00 15.85
C GLU A 291 -2.09 22.68 16.64
N THR A 292 -2.17 22.75 17.97
CA THR A 292 -2.19 21.56 18.83
C THR A 292 -3.51 20.77 18.71
N TYR A 293 -4.66 21.44 18.70
CA TYR A 293 -5.96 20.77 18.78
C TYR A 293 -6.68 20.62 17.44
N TYR A 294 -6.48 21.55 16.50
CA TYR A 294 -7.13 21.52 15.18
C TYR A 294 -6.19 21.01 14.07
N GLY A 295 -4.89 21.01 14.33
CA GLY A 295 -3.86 20.53 13.43
C GLY A 295 -3.21 21.62 12.58
N LEU A 296 -2.12 21.23 11.92
CA LEU A 296 -1.29 22.11 11.10
C LEU A 296 -2.09 22.72 9.94
N GLY A 297 -1.84 24.00 9.66
CA GLY A 297 -2.48 24.73 8.56
C GLY A 297 -3.87 25.30 8.88
N ARG A 298 -4.49 24.90 10.00
CA ARG A 298 -5.80 25.46 10.42
C ARG A 298 -5.74 26.90 10.89
N LEU A 299 -4.56 27.38 11.30
CA LEU A 299 -4.32 28.79 11.63
C LEU A 299 -4.67 29.73 10.47
N TYR A 300 -4.52 29.28 9.23
CA TYR A 300 -4.87 30.07 8.05
C TYR A 300 -6.35 30.49 8.05
N THR A 301 -7.27 29.64 8.52
CA THR A 301 -8.68 29.99 8.64
C THR A 301 -8.87 31.15 9.61
N LEU A 302 -8.22 31.11 10.77
CA LEU A 302 -8.27 32.19 11.76
C LEU A 302 -7.77 33.51 11.16
N ILE A 303 -6.62 33.47 10.47
CA ILE A 303 -6.00 34.64 9.85
C ILE A 303 -6.93 35.27 8.80
N LYS A 304 -7.66 34.48 8.02
CA LYS A 304 -8.62 35.03 7.04
C LYS A 304 -9.70 35.89 7.68
N TYR A 305 -10.29 35.41 8.77
CA TYR A 305 -11.32 36.16 9.48
C TYR A 305 -10.75 37.44 10.09
N LEU A 306 -9.59 37.32 10.75
CA LEU A 306 -8.90 38.48 11.32
C LEU A 306 -8.50 39.50 10.26
N GLN A 307 -8.10 39.08 9.06
CA GLN A 307 -7.78 39.98 7.95
C GLN A 307 -9.01 40.77 7.49
N VAL A 308 -10.18 40.12 7.35
CA VAL A 308 -11.42 40.82 6.98
C VAL A 308 -11.81 41.85 8.03
N GLU A 309 -11.70 41.53 9.32
CA GLU A 309 -11.98 42.50 10.37
C GLU A 309 -10.91 43.60 10.42
N CYS A 310 -9.64 43.27 10.15
CA CYS A 310 -8.56 44.26 10.01
C CYS A 310 -8.92 45.31 8.96
N ASP A 311 -9.24 44.87 7.74
CA ASP A 311 -9.59 45.74 6.63
C ASP A 311 -10.78 46.65 7.00
N ARG A 312 -11.80 46.10 7.68
CA ARG A 312 -12.97 46.86 8.15
C ARG A 312 -12.60 47.94 9.18
N GLN A 313 -11.69 47.64 10.10
CA GLN A 313 -11.28 48.61 11.12
C GLN A 313 -10.32 49.66 10.55
N VAL A 314 -9.43 49.29 9.63
CA VAL A 314 -8.58 50.22 8.87
C VAL A 314 -9.45 51.22 8.11
N GLU A 315 -10.48 50.75 7.38
CA GLU A 315 -11.41 51.60 6.65
C GLU A 315 -12.07 52.64 7.57
N LYS A 316 -12.57 52.23 8.74
CA LYS A 316 -13.16 53.14 9.73
C LYS A 316 -12.18 54.20 10.23
N ILE A 317 -10.94 53.81 10.54
CA ILE A 317 -9.89 54.73 11.02
C ILE A 317 -9.55 55.76 9.93
N VAL A 318 -9.37 55.29 8.69
CA VAL A 318 -9.08 56.15 7.52
C VAL A 318 -10.23 57.10 7.23
N ASP A 319 -11.47 56.63 7.28
CA ASP A 319 -12.67 57.46 7.10
C ASP A 319 -12.75 58.59 8.14
N LYS A 320 -12.44 58.29 9.40
CA LYS A 320 -12.42 59.30 10.46
C LYS A 320 -11.30 60.31 10.25
N PHE A 321 -10.12 59.86 9.85
CA PHE A 321 -9.01 60.74 9.48
C PHE A 321 -9.40 61.72 8.35
N ILE A 322 -10.02 61.21 7.28
CA ILE A 322 -10.46 62.02 6.13
C ILE A 322 -11.47 63.08 6.58
N LYS A 323 -12.46 62.69 7.39
CA LYS A 323 -13.50 63.58 7.92
C LYS A 323 -12.93 64.67 8.81
N GLN A 324 -12.03 64.33 9.74
CA GLN A 324 -11.48 65.30 10.71
C GLN A 324 -10.55 66.34 10.04
N ARG A 325 -9.91 65.98 8.92
CA ARG A 325 -9.03 66.88 8.17
C ARG A 325 -9.68 67.60 6.99
N ASN A 326 -11.00 67.43 6.78
CA ASN A 326 -11.75 68.12 5.71
C ASN A 326 -11.16 67.96 4.30
N TYR A 327 -10.53 66.83 3.98
CA TYR A 327 -9.93 66.61 2.64
C TYR A 327 -10.97 66.67 1.50
N HIS A 328 -12.26 66.50 1.77
CA HIS A 328 -13.32 66.66 0.77
C HIS A 328 -13.76 68.11 0.52
N GLN A 329 -13.52 69.05 1.44
CA GLN A 329 -13.98 70.44 1.29
C GLN A 329 -12.97 71.34 0.55
N GLN A 330 -11.70 70.94 0.42
CA GLN A 330 -10.70 71.76 -0.27
C GLN A 330 -10.69 71.62 -1.81
N ASN A 331 -11.46 70.69 -2.39
CA ASN A 331 -11.56 70.53 -3.86
C ASN A 331 -12.75 71.25 -4.51
N PHE A 332 -13.47 72.13 -3.79
CA PHE A 332 -14.62 72.85 -4.36
C PHE A 332 -14.68 74.36 -4.05
N ILE A 333 -13.57 74.98 -3.67
CA ILE A 333 -13.52 76.46 -3.58
C ILE A 333 -12.28 76.98 -4.31
N SER A 334 -12.44 77.17 -5.63
CA SER A 334 -11.89 78.34 -6.32
C SER A 334 -12.63 78.61 -7.65
N PRO A 335 -13.78 79.30 -7.65
CA PRO A 335 -14.16 80.14 -8.76
C PRO A 335 -13.55 81.53 -8.52
N PHE A 336 -12.34 81.74 -9.01
CA PHE A 336 -11.73 83.07 -9.12
C PHE A 336 -10.98 83.16 -10.46
N PHE A 337 -11.73 83.22 -11.56
CA PHE A 337 -11.81 84.36 -12.49
C PHE A 337 -12.69 84.00 -13.69
#